data_AF-A0A1D2QH89-F1
#
_entry.id   AF-A0A1D2QH89-F1
#
_cell.length_a   1.000
_cell.length_b   1.000
_cell.length_c   1.000
_cell.angle_alpha   90.00
_cell.angle_beta   90.00
_cell.angle_gamma   90.00
#
_symmetry.space_group_name_H-M   'P 1'
#
loop_
_entity.id
_entity.type
_entity.pdbx_description
1 polymer ?
#
loop_
_entity_poly.entity_id
_entity_poly.type
_entity_poly.pdbx_seq_one_letter_code
_entity_poly.pdbx_strand_id
1 'polypeptide(L)'
;MSDTGQSVQSLKSTLPDPTEADNVRYNPSLEQLREFSRELETTAEFGSASYVSRERSRNADKTKNAVDEEFDADDFAHIEDAVTYAREHEMLCVDRMMGRHADHSYRCRLYVPTKYGRIALAWANLFEPVDGPGEPDFVTVQVPDWDEIAVRIRPEEGMTAVLGSDYTGEAKKSFLRLFMFHAKKKGGLGLHAGSKRVTLQDEDDELRDVGQVFLGLSATGKSTLTAHGLWLDDPESATMLQDDVCALLPDGSVAGSEGHGLYVKTIGLDEEEQPAMYDAVTHESAVLENVDVDEDGTVDFDSDHHTSNGRAVIRRDQLESSGDDIDLDRVDQLFFITRNPTMPPVSKLTPEEAAVAFMLGESIETSAGDPSKAGESIRVVGTNPFIVGSKGEEGNRFRELIDDLGVECYILNTGHLGGKDIGVTESVTLLREIARGTVEWTDNEATGLTVPSSVPGIDIEEFAVADNVSDHESELERLRTERRVHLSTFDDLDEDIRNAVY
;
A
#
# COMPACT_ATOMS: atom_id res chain seq x y z
N MET A 1 -23.74 -2.45 38.17
CA MET A 1 -25.07 -1.81 38.14
C MET A 1 -24.86 -0.32 38.36
N SER A 2 -24.74 0.43 37.26
CA SER A 2 -25.00 1.87 37.21
C SER A 2 -26.06 2.05 36.12
N ASP A 3 -27.22 2.53 36.55
CA ASP A 3 -28.42 2.72 35.76
C ASP A 3 -28.29 3.95 34.84
N THR A 4 -28.04 3.72 33.56
CA THR A 4 -28.55 4.52 32.43
C THR A 4 -28.49 3.64 31.18
N GLY A 5 -29.48 2.78 31.00
CA GLY A 5 -29.66 1.98 29.79
C GLY A 5 -30.22 2.81 28.63
N GLN A 6 -29.47 3.84 28.19
CA GLN A 6 -29.59 4.34 26.83
C GLN A 6 -28.65 3.49 25.98
N SER A 7 -29.20 2.71 25.04
CA SER A 7 -28.38 2.18 23.96
C SER A 7 -27.80 3.39 23.25
N VAL A 8 -26.50 3.64 23.41
CA VAL A 8 -25.79 4.63 22.60
C VAL A 8 -26.00 4.20 21.16
N GLN A 9 -26.82 4.94 20.41
CA GLN A 9 -27.00 4.69 18.98
C GLN A 9 -25.63 4.86 18.34
N SER A 10 -25.22 3.89 17.52
CA SER A 10 -23.99 4.00 16.75
C SER A 10 -24.07 5.26 15.88
N LEU A 11 -23.02 6.10 15.84
CA LEU A 11 -23.00 7.30 14.99
C LEU A 11 -23.27 6.95 13.51
N LYS A 12 -22.90 5.75 13.07
CA LYS A 12 -23.24 5.25 11.73
C LYS A 12 -24.75 5.22 11.48
N SER A 13 -25.54 4.85 12.49
CA SER A 13 -27.01 4.81 12.41
C SER A 13 -27.66 6.20 12.39
N THR A 14 -26.88 7.26 12.61
CA THR A 14 -27.35 8.65 12.57
C THR A 14 -27.07 9.35 11.24
N LEU A 15 -26.26 8.75 10.37
CA LEU A 15 -26.03 9.24 9.01
C LEU A 15 -27.32 9.14 8.17
N PRO A 16 -27.49 9.99 7.15
CA PRO A 16 -28.68 9.96 6.31
C PRO A 16 -28.80 8.62 5.58
N ASP A 17 -30.01 8.03 5.60
CA ASP A 17 -30.27 6.79 4.90
C ASP A 17 -30.07 6.99 3.38
N PRO A 18 -29.26 6.15 2.73
CA PRO A 18 -28.95 6.31 1.31
C PRO A 18 -30.17 6.25 0.40
N THR A 19 -31.23 5.54 0.80
CA THR A 19 -32.42 5.29 -0.03
C THR A 19 -33.61 6.16 0.34
N GLU A 20 -33.67 6.66 1.58
CA GLU A 20 -34.81 7.43 2.07
C GLU A 20 -34.53 8.93 2.22
N ALA A 21 -33.27 9.35 2.36
CA ALA A 21 -32.95 10.76 2.60
C ALA A 21 -32.98 11.59 1.31
N ASP A 22 -33.80 12.64 1.29
CA ASP A 22 -34.00 13.52 0.12
C ASP A 22 -32.72 14.27 -0.32
N ASN A 23 -31.78 14.47 0.61
CA ASN A 23 -30.51 15.18 0.37
C ASN A 23 -29.38 14.25 -0.12
N VAL A 24 -29.63 12.94 -0.30
CA VAL A 24 -28.60 11.98 -0.71
C VAL A 24 -28.82 11.50 -2.14
N ARG A 25 -27.76 11.54 -2.96
CA ARG A 25 -27.68 10.88 -4.26
C ARG A 25 -26.92 9.56 -4.08
N TYR A 26 -27.66 8.47 -4.01
CA TYR A 26 -27.08 7.15 -3.74
C TYR A 26 -26.66 6.39 -5.00
N ASN A 27 -25.44 5.86 -4.98
CA ASN A 27 -24.79 5.11 -6.05
C ASN A 27 -25.03 5.68 -7.47
N PRO A 28 -24.68 6.95 -7.75
CA PRO A 28 -24.67 7.45 -9.12
C PRO A 28 -23.73 6.61 -10.01
N SER A 29 -23.99 6.58 -11.32
CA SER A 29 -23.06 5.98 -12.28
C SER A 29 -21.74 6.74 -12.31
N LEU A 30 -20.66 6.11 -12.80
CA LEU A 30 -19.37 6.79 -12.95
C LEU A 30 -19.47 8.05 -13.83
N GLU A 31 -20.28 8.02 -14.88
CA GLU A 31 -20.58 9.18 -15.72
C GLU A 31 -21.25 10.31 -14.91
N GLN A 32 -22.24 9.99 -14.07
CA GLN A 32 -22.87 10.97 -13.19
C GLN A 32 -21.88 11.53 -12.16
N LEU A 33 -21.03 10.69 -11.58
CA LEU A 33 -19.97 11.12 -10.64
C LEU A 33 -18.99 12.09 -11.30
N ARG A 34 -18.58 11.84 -12.55
CA ARG A 34 -17.75 12.75 -13.35
C ARG A 34 -18.48 14.08 -13.59
N GLU A 35 -19.75 14.02 -13.99
CA GLU A 35 -20.56 15.21 -14.29
C GLU A 35 -20.73 16.13 -13.07
N PHE A 36 -20.91 15.56 -11.87
CA PHE A 36 -21.01 16.34 -10.63
C PHE A 36 -19.78 17.20 -10.33
N SER A 37 -18.62 16.90 -10.92
CA SER A 37 -17.39 17.70 -10.81
C SER A 37 -16.90 18.24 -12.16
N ARG A 38 -17.78 18.34 -13.17
CA ARG A 38 -17.41 18.79 -14.52
C ARG A 38 -16.74 20.17 -14.52
N GLU A 39 -17.16 21.07 -13.64
CA GLU A 39 -16.58 22.42 -13.52
C GLU A 39 -15.13 22.43 -13.00
N LEU A 40 -14.67 21.34 -12.39
CA LEU A 40 -13.30 21.19 -11.88
C LEU A 40 -12.41 20.36 -12.83
N GLU A 41 -12.96 19.83 -13.91
CA GLU A 41 -12.30 18.86 -14.76
C GLU A 41 -11.52 19.55 -15.89
N THR A 42 -10.26 19.12 -16.08
CA THR A 42 -9.56 19.23 -17.37
C THR A 42 -9.63 17.86 -18.03
N THR A 43 -10.27 17.75 -19.20
CA THR A 43 -10.31 16.48 -19.94
C THR A 43 -8.96 16.30 -20.66
N ALA A 44 -8.23 15.23 -20.34
CA ALA A 44 -6.97 14.91 -21.01
C ALA A 44 -7.19 14.50 -22.47
N GLU A 45 -6.14 14.54 -23.29
CA GLU A 45 -6.16 14.19 -24.72
C GLU A 45 -6.67 12.77 -24.99
N PHE A 46 -6.56 11.89 -23.99
CA PHE A 46 -7.06 10.52 -24.02
C PHE A 46 -8.52 10.35 -23.58
N GLY A 47 -9.22 11.43 -23.24
CA GLY A 47 -10.61 11.42 -22.77
C GLY A 47 -10.80 11.13 -21.29
N SER A 48 -9.74 10.79 -20.56
CA SER A 48 -9.73 10.63 -19.11
C SER A 48 -9.98 11.97 -18.39
N ALA A 49 -10.57 11.88 -17.19
CA ALA A 49 -10.81 13.07 -16.37
C ALA A 49 -9.55 13.42 -15.57
N SER A 50 -9.14 14.68 -15.57
CA SER A 50 -8.06 15.17 -14.71
C SER A 50 -8.57 16.24 -13.73
N TYR A 51 -8.10 16.16 -12.49
CA TYR A 51 -8.46 17.08 -11.42
C TYR A 51 -7.24 17.52 -10.63
N VAL A 52 -7.29 18.73 -10.10
CA VAL A 52 -6.24 19.34 -9.28
C VAL A 52 -6.80 19.57 -7.87
N SER A 53 -6.34 18.80 -6.89
CA SER A 53 -6.78 18.91 -5.49
C SER A 53 -6.05 20.02 -4.72
N ARG A 54 -6.64 20.67 -3.73
CA ARG A 54 -5.91 21.64 -2.89
C ARG A 54 -4.78 20.95 -2.11
N GLU A 55 -5.08 19.78 -1.55
CA GLU A 55 -4.12 18.94 -0.85
C GLU A 55 -3.45 17.96 -1.82
N ARG A 56 -2.11 17.96 -1.91
CA ARG A 56 -1.34 17.14 -2.88
C ARG A 56 -0.96 15.75 -2.34
N SER A 57 -1.18 15.53 -1.06
CA SER A 57 -0.81 14.30 -0.36
C SER A 57 -1.65 14.15 0.91
N ARG A 58 -1.41 13.07 1.66
CA ARG A 58 -2.11 12.84 2.93
C ARG A 58 -1.64 13.80 4.03
N ASN A 59 -2.56 14.19 4.89
CA ASN A 59 -2.32 15.01 6.06
C ASN A 59 -2.03 14.13 7.28
N ALA A 60 -0.91 13.40 7.23
CA ALA A 60 -0.54 12.42 8.25
C ALA A 60 -0.37 13.03 9.64
N ASP A 61 0.15 14.26 9.74
CA ASP A 61 0.31 15.00 10.99
C ASP A 61 -1.02 15.52 11.58
N LYS A 62 -2.11 15.46 10.80
CA LYS A 62 -3.48 15.83 11.21
C LYS A 62 -4.39 14.63 11.40
N THR A 63 -3.85 13.42 11.31
CA THR A 63 -4.60 12.18 11.39
C THR A 63 -4.46 11.53 12.75
N LYS A 64 -5.58 11.30 13.45
CA LYS A 64 -5.62 10.59 14.74
C LYS A 64 -6.59 9.42 14.71
N ASN A 65 -6.29 8.35 15.46
CA ASN A 65 -7.23 7.25 15.68
C ASN A 65 -7.44 6.97 17.17
N ALA A 66 -8.65 6.58 17.53
CA ALA A 66 -9.07 6.42 18.93
C ALA A 66 -8.46 5.20 19.65
N VAL A 67 -7.63 4.40 18.97
CA VAL A 67 -6.89 3.27 19.59
C VAL A 67 -5.50 3.73 20.03
N ASP A 68 -4.80 4.48 19.17
CA ASP A 68 -3.44 4.95 19.44
C ASP A 68 -3.41 6.27 20.24
N GLU A 69 -4.49 7.04 20.19
CA GLU A 69 -4.58 8.35 20.82
C GLU A 69 -5.84 8.47 21.69
N GLU A 70 -5.69 9.15 22.82
CA GLU A 70 -6.83 9.54 23.66
C GLU A 70 -7.58 10.69 22.99
N PHE A 71 -8.79 10.41 22.49
CA PHE A 71 -9.66 11.43 21.90
C PHE A 71 -10.22 12.35 23.00
N ASP A 72 -10.07 13.65 22.78
CA ASP A 72 -10.73 14.67 23.60
C ASP A 72 -12.11 15.06 23.02
N ALA A 73 -12.75 16.03 23.65
CA ALA A 73 -14.07 16.51 23.23
C ALA A 73 -14.08 17.10 21.82
N ASP A 74 -12.98 17.73 21.38
CA ASP A 74 -12.88 18.34 20.06
C ASP A 74 -12.73 17.26 18.98
N ASP A 75 -11.96 16.19 19.28
CA ASP A 75 -11.83 15.02 18.40
C ASP A 75 -13.18 14.30 18.20
N PHE A 76 -14.03 14.20 19.23
CA PHE A 76 -15.39 13.65 19.09
C PHE A 76 -16.34 14.61 18.37
N ALA A 77 -16.29 15.91 18.69
CA ALA A 77 -17.09 16.93 18.03
C ALA A 77 -16.80 16.95 16.51
N HIS A 78 -15.54 16.78 16.10
CA HIS A 78 -15.16 16.69 14.70
C HIS A 78 -15.88 15.55 13.94
N ILE A 79 -16.08 14.39 14.58
CA ILE A 79 -16.82 13.28 13.98
C ILE A 79 -18.32 13.61 13.92
N GLU A 80 -18.87 14.19 14.98
CA GLU A 80 -20.28 14.62 15.03
C GLU A 80 -20.59 15.72 14.01
N ASP A 81 -19.65 16.63 13.77
CA ASP A 81 -19.73 17.67 12.75
C ASP A 81 -19.80 17.06 11.34
N ALA A 82 -18.97 16.05 11.05
CA ALA A 82 -19.02 15.32 9.79
C ALA A 82 -20.39 14.68 9.55
N VAL A 83 -20.94 14.02 10.58
CA VAL A 83 -22.27 13.39 10.53
C VAL A 83 -23.37 14.44 10.34
N THR A 84 -23.32 15.52 11.10
CA THR A 84 -24.28 16.61 11.04
C THR A 84 -24.26 17.26 9.66
N TYR A 85 -23.08 17.55 9.13
CA TYR A 85 -22.90 18.08 7.79
C TYR A 85 -23.58 17.19 6.75
N ALA A 86 -23.32 15.87 6.79
CA ALA A 86 -23.91 14.92 5.84
C ALA A 86 -25.45 14.88 5.90
N ARG A 87 -26.05 15.14 7.06
CA ARG A 87 -27.52 15.21 7.23
C ARG A 87 -28.14 16.51 6.71
N GLU A 88 -27.38 17.59 6.73
CA GLU A 88 -27.90 18.94 6.44
C GLU A 88 -27.62 19.40 5.00
N HIS A 89 -26.67 18.77 4.29
CA HIS A 89 -26.21 19.19 2.96
C HIS A 89 -26.49 18.13 1.90
N GLU A 90 -26.47 18.53 0.62
CA GLU A 90 -26.58 17.56 -0.47
C GLU A 90 -25.30 16.72 -0.57
N MET A 91 -25.45 15.40 -0.46
CA MET A 91 -24.34 14.45 -0.44
C MET A 91 -24.47 13.42 -1.56
N LEU A 92 -23.34 13.00 -2.12
CA LEU A 92 -23.21 11.70 -2.80
C LEU A 92 -22.97 10.64 -1.73
N CYS A 93 -23.63 9.50 -1.88
CA CYS A 93 -23.36 8.30 -1.09
C CYS A 93 -23.01 7.17 -2.04
N VAL A 94 -21.80 6.62 -1.93
CA VAL A 94 -21.33 5.54 -2.80
C VAL A 94 -20.98 4.33 -1.95
N ASP A 95 -21.60 3.18 -2.25
CA ASP A 95 -21.24 1.91 -1.65
C ASP A 95 -20.37 1.09 -2.62
N ARG A 96 -19.30 0.50 -2.09
CA ARG A 96 -18.44 -0.42 -2.83
C ARG A 96 -18.01 -1.62 -1.97
N MET A 97 -17.67 -2.72 -2.61
CA MET A 97 -17.11 -3.91 -1.98
C MET A 97 -15.59 -3.81 -1.99
N MET A 98 -14.99 -3.86 -0.80
CA MET A 98 -13.56 -3.95 -0.61
C MET A 98 -13.20 -5.40 -0.27
N GLY A 99 -12.25 -5.97 -1.00
CA GLY A 99 -11.82 -7.36 -0.87
C GLY A 99 -12.78 -8.39 -1.48
N ARG A 100 -12.24 -9.56 -1.84
CA ARG A 100 -13.01 -10.72 -2.37
C ARG A 100 -12.92 -11.97 -1.50
N HIS A 101 -11.97 -11.99 -0.57
CA HIS A 101 -11.79 -13.09 0.35
C HIS A 101 -13.02 -13.27 1.25
N ALA A 102 -13.48 -14.52 1.42
CA ALA A 102 -14.71 -14.86 2.12
C ALA A 102 -14.84 -14.22 3.52
N ASP A 103 -13.74 -14.16 4.27
CA ASP A 103 -13.70 -13.57 5.61
C ASP A 103 -13.19 -12.12 5.66
N HIS A 104 -12.73 -11.55 4.54
CA HIS A 104 -12.13 -10.22 4.50
C HIS A 104 -12.71 -9.34 3.37
N SER A 105 -13.99 -9.53 3.06
CA SER A 105 -14.79 -8.64 2.23
C SER A 105 -15.65 -7.71 3.08
N TYR A 106 -15.67 -6.42 2.74
CA TYR A 106 -16.36 -5.38 3.52
C TYR A 106 -17.14 -4.43 2.63
N ARG A 107 -18.42 -4.20 2.94
CA ARG A 107 -19.23 -3.15 2.33
C ARG A 107 -18.78 -1.79 2.89
N CYS A 108 -18.20 -0.98 2.02
CA CYS A 108 -17.70 0.34 2.34
C CYS A 108 -18.67 1.40 1.82
N ARG A 109 -18.94 2.43 2.64
CA ARG A 109 -19.80 3.57 2.27
C ARG A 109 -19.04 4.88 2.39
N LEU A 110 -18.97 5.62 1.30
CA LEU A 110 -18.38 6.95 1.23
C LEU A 110 -19.47 8.01 1.08
N TYR A 111 -19.45 9.01 1.96
CA TYR A 111 -20.21 10.25 1.80
C TYR A 111 -19.28 11.41 1.42
N VAL A 112 -19.62 12.14 0.36
CA VAL A 112 -18.95 13.40 -0.04
C VAL A 112 -20.00 14.42 -0.51
N PRO A 113 -19.77 15.74 -0.38
CA PRO A 113 -20.67 16.74 -0.96
C PRO A 113 -20.79 16.56 -2.48
N THR A 114 -21.96 16.86 -3.05
CA THR A 114 -22.26 16.67 -4.49
C THR A 114 -21.18 17.21 -5.43
N LYS A 115 -20.68 18.43 -5.20
CA LYS A 115 -19.64 19.04 -6.04
C LYS A 115 -18.29 18.31 -6.05
N TYR A 116 -18.05 17.39 -5.12
CA TYR A 116 -16.83 16.55 -5.05
C TYR A 116 -17.06 15.15 -5.63
N GLY A 117 -17.92 15.05 -6.66
CA GLY A 117 -18.07 13.88 -7.51
C GLY A 117 -16.75 13.24 -7.95
N ARG A 118 -15.69 14.03 -8.18
CA ARG A 118 -14.34 13.54 -8.49
C ARG A 118 -13.73 12.59 -7.45
N ILE A 119 -13.95 12.84 -6.15
CA ILE A 119 -13.43 11.99 -5.07
C ILE A 119 -14.20 10.66 -5.09
N ALA A 120 -15.53 10.75 -5.19
CA ALA A 120 -16.39 9.58 -5.30
C ALA A 120 -16.11 8.78 -6.59
N LEU A 121 -15.84 9.44 -7.71
CA LEU A 121 -15.49 8.82 -9.00
C LEU A 121 -14.20 8.02 -8.89
N ALA A 122 -13.13 8.66 -8.43
CA ALA A 122 -11.83 8.02 -8.29
C ALA A 122 -11.89 6.87 -7.27
N TRP A 123 -12.53 7.08 -6.11
CA TRP A 123 -12.71 6.03 -5.11
C TRP A 123 -13.58 4.87 -5.62
N ALA A 124 -14.66 5.16 -6.33
CA ALA A 124 -15.56 4.16 -6.90
C ALA A 124 -14.91 3.26 -7.95
N ASN A 125 -13.85 3.73 -8.61
CA ASN A 125 -13.09 2.95 -9.61
C ASN A 125 -12.05 2.01 -8.97
N LEU A 126 -11.78 2.11 -7.66
CA LEU A 126 -10.85 1.22 -6.97
C LEU A 126 -11.51 -0.09 -6.52
N PHE A 127 -12.81 -0.04 -6.24
CA PHE A 127 -13.56 -1.08 -5.56
C PHE A 127 -14.77 -1.51 -6.38
N GLU A 128 -15.26 -2.72 -6.16
CA GLU A 128 -16.37 -3.27 -6.94
C GLU A 128 -17.71 -2.68 -6.51
N PRO A 129 -18.68 -2.54 -7.42
CA PRO A 129 -20.05 -2.17 -7.02
C PRO A 129 -20.65 -3.23 -6.11
N VAL A 130 -21.50 -2.80 -5.17
CA VAL A 130 -22.31 -3.72 -4.36
C VAL A 130 -23.73 -3.81 -4.89
N ASP A 131 -24.35 -4.98 -4.72
CA ASP A 131 -25.75 -5.17 -5.03
C ASP A 131 -26.66 -4.55 -3.96
N GLY A 132 -27.51 -3.63 -4.39
CA GLY A 132 -28.57 -3.04 -3.57
C GLY A 132 -28.10 -2.26 -2.33
N PRO A 133 -29.05 -1.68 -1.57
CA PRO A 133 -28.76 -1.06 -0.29
C PRO A 133 -28.48 -2.13 0.79
N GLY A 134 -27.66 -1.77 1.78
CA GLY A 134 -27.29 -2.64 2.90
C GLY A 134 -26.58 -1.84 3.99
N GLU A 135 -26.35 -2.47 5.15
CA GLU A 135 -25.59 -1.86 6.24
C GLU A 135 -24.09 -1.90 5.93
N PRO A 136 -23.37 -0.78 6.04
CA PRO A 136 -21.94 -0.74 5.74
C PRO A 136 -21.08 -1.24 6.91
N ASP A 137 -20.09 -2.07 6.61
CA ASP A 137 -19.03 -2.46 7.54
C ASP A 137 -18.15 -1.26 7.86
N PHE A 138 -17.78 -0.46 6.85
CA PHE A 138 -16.95 0.74 6.99
C PHE A 138 -17.62 1.97 6.40
N VAL A 139 -17.48 3.11 7.08
CA VAL A 139 -18.05 4.37 6.63
C VAL A 139 -17.01 5.48 6.72
N THR A 140 -16.91 6.28 5.66
CA THR A 140 -16.15 7.53 5.66
C THR A 140 -17.05 8.68 5.24
N VAL A 141 -17.00 9.77 5.99
CA VAL A 141 -17.56 11.06 5.58
C VAL A 141 -16.41 12.00 5.31
N GLN A 142 -16.27 12.44 4.05
CA GLN A 142 -15.25 13.40 3.66
C GLN A 142 -15.90 14.72 3.23
N VAL A 143 -15.61 15.80 3.96
CA VAL A 143 -16.13 17.14 3.72
C VAL A 143 -14.96 18.08 3.43
N PRO A 144 -14.65 18.33 2.15
CA PRO A 144 -13.42 19.05 1.84
C PRO A 144 -13.45 20.54 2.16
N ASP A 145 -14.60 21.23 2.12
CA ASP A 145 -14.67 22.68 2.38
C ASP A 145 -14.61 23.07 3.86
N TRP A 146 -14.22 22.17 4.75
CA TRP A 146 -14.05 22.51 6.15
C TRP A 146 -12.83 23.43 6.35
N ASP A 147 -12.95 24.40 7.25
CA ASP A 147 -11.88 25.39 7.47
C ASP A 147 -10.60 24.78 8.06
N GLU A 148 -10.74 23.75 8.89
CA GLU A 148 -9.64 23.05 9.53
C GLU A 148 -9.46 21.64 8.94
N ILE A 149 -8.21 21.28 8.66
CA ILE A 149 -7.86 19.93 8.23
C ILE A 149 -7.68 19.04 9.46
N ALA A 150 -8.53 18.04 9.58
CA ALA A 150 -8.36 16.96 10.54
C ALA A 150 -8.97 15.66 10.01
N VAL A 151 -8.32 14.56 10.35
CA VAL A 151 -8.80 13.21 10.07
C VAL A 151 -8.93 12.46 11.39
N ARG A 152 -10.13 11.96 11.68
CA ARG A 152 -10.44 11.22 12.93
C ARG A 152 -11.03 9.88 12.62
N ILE A 153 -10.43 8.84 13.18
CA ILE A 153 -10.81 7.45 12.95
C ILE A 153 -11.26 6.83 14.26
N ARG A 154 -12.39 6.12 14.22
CA ARG A 154 -12.82 5.19 15.27
C ARG A 154 -12.78 3.77 14.72
N PRO A 155 -11.62 3.08 14.81
CA PRO A 155 -11.40 1.80 14.14
C PRO A 155 -12.39 0.71 14.55
N GLU A 156 -12.67 0.60 15.85
CA GLU A 156 -13.61 -0.39 16.41
C GLU A 156 -15.04 -0.24 15.88
N GLU A 157 -15.43 0.99 15.54
CA GLU A 157 -16.75 1.26 14.98
C GLU A 157 -16.73 1.31 13.46
N GLY A 158 -15.57 1.15 12.81
CA GLY A 158 -15.42 1.21 11.35
C GLY A 158 -15.82 2.56 10.74
N MET A 159 -15.46 3.67 11.38
CA MET A 159 -15.85 5.01 10.94
C MET A 159 -14.66 5.97 10.84
N THR A 160 -14.61 6.76 9.77
CA THR A 160 -13.65 7.85 9.59
C THR A 160 -14.35 9.16 9.21
N ALA A 161 -13.94 10.26 9.83
CA ALA A 161 -14.26 11.62 9.41
C ALA A 161 -13.01 12.27 8.79
N VAL A 162 -13.15 12.82 7.59
CA VAL A 162 -12.10 13.58 6.88
C VAL A 162 -12.65 14.98 6.61
N LEU A 163 -12.29 15.96 7.42
CA LEU A 163 -12.71 17.34 7.17
C LEU A 163 -11.51 18.18 6.69
N GLY A 164 -11.75 19.05 5.71
CA GLY A 164 -10.80 20.06 5.21
C GLY A 164 -9.87 19.58 4.11
N SER A 165 -9.76 18.27 3.85
CA SER A 165 -8.95 17.73 2.74
C SER A 165 -9.80 17.30 1.56
N ASP A 166 -9.42 17.73 0.36
CA ASP A 166 -10.02 17.30 -0.91
C ASP A 166 -9.16 16.28 -1.67
N TYR A 167 -8.13 15.73 -1.03
CA TYR A 167 -7.27 14.71 -1.63
C TYR A 167 -7.98 13.36 -1.64
N THR A 168 -8.04 12.71 -2.82
CA THR A 168 -8.69 11.39 -2.98
C THR A 168 -7.98 10.30 -2.16
N GLY A 169 -6.67 10.44 -1.96
CA GLY A 169 -5.92 9.49 -1.15
C GLY A 169 -6.37 9.39 0.31
N GLU A 170 -7.04 10.41 0.87
CA GLU A 170 -7.66 10.32 2.20
C GLU A 170 -8.87 9.38 2.20
N ALA A 171 -9.76 9.49 1.20
CA ALA A 171 -10.85 8.54 1.01
C ALA A 171 -10.30 7.11 0.91
N LYS A 172 -9.37 6.87 -0.02
CA LYS A 172 -8.76 5.54 -0.22
C LYS A 172 -8.18 4.98 1.09
N LYS A 173 -7.27 5.70 1.72
CA LYS A 173 -6.55 5.18 2.91
C LYS A 173 -7.43 5.10 4.16
N SER A 174 -8.55 5.83 4.23
CA SER A 174 -9.52 5.69 5.33
C SER A 174 -10.08 4.27 5.43
N PHE A 175 -10.45 3.66 4.29
CA PHE A 175 -10.98 2.29 4.25
C PHE A 175 -9.89 1.24 4.36
N LEU A 176 -8.76 1.42 3.66
CA LEU A 176 -7.65 0.47 3.71
C LEU A 176 -7.05 0.34 5.12
N ARG A 177 -7.03 1.42 5.91
CA ARG A 177 -6.67 1.35 7.34
C ARG A 177 -7.61 0.43 8.12
N LEU A 178 -8.92 0.56 7.91
CA LEU A 178 -9.92 -0.27 8.59
C LEU A 178 -9.83 -1.73 8.15
N PHE A 179 -9.59 -1.99 6.86
CA PHE A 179 -9.30 -3.35 6.35
C PHE A 179 -8.16 -4.01 7.14
N MET A 180 -7.02 -3.33 7.26
CA MET A 180 -5.85 -3.82 7.98
C MET A 180 -6.13 -4.04 9.48
N PHE A 181 -6.81 -3.09 10.12
CA PHE A 181 -7.20 -3.21 11.53
C PHE A 181 -8.12 -4.41 11.78
N HIS A 182 -9.12 -4.62 10.93
CA HIS A 182 -10.03 -5.76 11.07
C HIS A 182 -9.35 -7.09 10.75
N ALA A 183 -8.37 -7.11 9.83
CA ALA A 183 -7.55 -8.28 9.61
C ALA A 183 -6.76 -8.68 10.86
N LYS A 184 -6.13 -7.70 11.52
CA LYS A 184 -5.46 -7.88 12.81
C LYS A 184 -6.39 -8.43 13.90
N LYS A 185 -7.62 -7.90 14.01
CA LYS A 185 -8.62 -8.39 14.97
C LYS A 185 -9.02 -9.86 14.75
N LYS A 186 -8.88 -10.36 13.52
CA LYS A 186 -9.14 -11.76 13.15
C LYS A 186 -7.88 -12.64 13.22
N GLY A 187 -6.78 -12.11 13.77
CA GLY A 187 -5.52 -12.84 13.95
C GLY A 187 -4.59 -12.80 12.74
N GLY A 188 -4.97 -12.17 11.63
CA GLY A 188 -4.06 -11.89 10.52
C GLY A 188 -3.19 -10.66 10.76
N LEU A 189 -2.58 -10.15 9.71
CA LEU A 189 -1.88 -8.86 9.68
C LEU A 189 -2.20 -8.10 8.41
N GLY A 190 -2.53 -6.82 8.57
CA GLY A 190 -2.66 -5.91 7.43
C GLY A 190 -1.30 -5.43 6.95
N LEU A 191 -1.01 -5.62 5.67
CA LEU A 191 0.27 -5.29 5.05
C LEU A 191 0.08 -4.19 3.99
N HIS A 192 0.97 -3.20 4.00
CA HIS A 192 1.10 -2.23 2.91
C HIS A 192 2.04 -2.80 1.85
N ALA A 193 1.58 -3.86 1.18
CA ALA A 193 2.40 -4.71 0.33
C ALA A 193 1.76 -4.97 -1.02
N GLY A 194 2.62 -5.23 -2.01
CA GLY A 194 2.23 -5.88 -3.25
C GLY A 194 2.15 -7.40 -3.06
N SER A 195 1.32 -8.08 -3.84
CA SER A 195 1.29 -9.54 -3.91
C SER A 195 1.26 -10.03 -5.35
N LYS A 196 1.90 -11.17 -5.58
CA LYS A 196 2.09 -11.77 -6.90
C LYS A 196 1.99 -13.29 -6.79
N ARG A 197 1.37 -13.92 -7.78
CA ARG A 197 1.46 -15.35 -8.03
C ARG A 197 2.45 -15.61 -9.16
N VAL A 198 3.41 -16.48 -8.94
CA VAL A 198 4.34 -16.96 -9.97
C VAL A 198 4.03 -18.41 -10.27
N THR A 199 3.55 -18.69 -11.48
CA THR A 199 3.27 -20.04 -11.98
C THR A 199 4.53 -20.54 -12.68
N LEU A 200 5.12 -21.63 -12.18
CA LEU A 200 6.33 -22.24 -12.72
C LEU A 200 6.06 -23.67 -13.15
N GLN A 201 6.77 -24.12 -14.19
CA GLN A 201 6.76 -25.49 -14.62
C GLN A 201 7.90 -26.25 -13.94
N ASP A 202 7.60 -27.40 -13.34
CA ASP A 202 8.61 -28.26 -12.73
C ASP A 202 9.24 -29.25 -13.74
N GLU A 203 10.15 -30.10 -13.25
CA GLU A 203 10.86 -31.07 -14.08
C GLU A 203 9.95 -32.17 -14.67
N ASP A 204 8.76 -32.37 -14.10
CA ASP A 204 7.76 -33.35 -14.53
C ASP A 204 6.67 -32.73 -15.44
N ASP A 205 6.92 -31.51 -15.93
CA ASP A 205 6.00 -30.69 -16.73
C ASP A 205 4.73 -30.23 -15.98
N GLU A 206 4.66 -30.35 -14.64
CA GLU A 206 3.53 -29.90 -13.84
C GLU A 206 3.67 -28.42 -13.46
N LEU A 207 2.54 -27.70 -13.44
CA LEU A 207 2.50 -26.30 -13.03
C LEU A 207 2.31 -26.19 -11.53
N ARG A 208 3.11 -25.35 -10.88
CA ARG A 208 3.01 -25.00 -9.47
C ARG A 208 3.02 -23.49 -9.29
N ASP A 209 2.26 -23.02 -8.30
CA ASP A 209 2.25 -21.62 -7.91
C ASP A 209 3.27 -21.35 -6.79
N VAL A 210 3.88 -20.17 -6.84
CA VAL A 210 4.69 -19.57 -5.76
C VAL A 210 4.10 -18.21 -5.45
N GLY A 211 3.63 -18.04 -4.23
CA GLY A 211 3.09 -16.79 -3.73
C GLY A 211 4.18 -15.86 -3.21
N GLN A 212 4.26 -14.65 -3.76
CA GLN A 212 5.24 -13.63 -3.38
C GLN A 212 4.55 -12.37 -2.82
N VAL A 213 5.07 -11.85 -1.70
CA VAL A 213 4.63 -10.60 -1.07
C VAL A 213 5.79 -9.60 -1.04
N PHE A 214 5.53 -8.34 -1.38
CA PHE A 214 6.55 -7.30 -1.50
C PHE A 214 6.25 -6.12 -0.57
N LEU A 215 7.11 -5.89 0.41
CA LEU A 215 7.08 -4.73 1.30
C LEU A 215 8.17 -3.75 0.88
N GLY A 216 7.87 -2.46 0.91
CA GLY A 216 8.83 -1.46 0.46
C GLY A 216 8.27 -0.05 0.61
N LEU A 217 9.14 0.89 0.96
CA LEU A 217 8.78 2.30 0.97
C LEU A 217 8.52 2.82 -0.45
N SER A 218 7.87 3.98 -0.56
CA SER A 218 7.70 4.65 -1.85
C SER A 218 9.04 4.83 -2.56
N ALA A 219 9.05 4.71 -3.90
CA ALA A 219 10.25 4.85 -4.74
C ALA A 219 11.39 3.82 -4.49
N THR A 220 11.08 2.70 -3.84
CA THR A 220 12.00 1.54 -3.72
C THR A 220 11.86 0.52 -4.86
N GLY A 221 10.87 0.68 -5.75
CA GLY A 221 10.61 -0.28 -6.85
C GLY A 221 9.58 -1.36 -6.52
N LYS A 222 8.88 -1.27 -5.38
CA LYS A 222 7.80 -2.21 -4.98
C LYS A 222 6.79 -2.47 -6.09
N SER A 223 6.10 -1.43 -6.58
CA SER A 223 5.05 -1.59 -7.59
C SER A 223 5.62 -2.10 -8.92
N THR A 224 6.81 -1.64 -9.33
CA THR A 224 7.51 -2.12 -10.52
C THR A 224 7.78 -3.63 -10.45
N LEU A 225 8.39 -4.12 -9.37
CA LEU A 225 8.69 -5.55 -9.21
C LEU A 225 7.42 -6.39 -9.05
N THR A 226 6.42 -5.87 -8.35
CA THR A 226 5.12 -6.54 -8.16
C THR A 226 4.38 -6.71 -9.49
N ALA A 227 4.46 -5.73 -10.39
CA ALA A 227 3.83 -5.78 -11.71
C ALA A 227 4.67 -6.48 -12.79
N HIS A 228 5.97 -6.71 -12.57
CA HIS A 228 6.86 -7.27 -13.59
C HIS A 228 6.59 -8.77 -13.85
N GLY A 229 6.53 -9.19 -15.13
CA GLY A 229 6.24 -10.58 -15.56
C GLY A 229 7.38 -11.59 -15.36
N LEU A 230 8.45 -11.21 -14.66
CA LEU A 230 9.67 -12.00 -14.40
C LEU A 230 10.37 -12.61 -15.64
N TRP A 231 10.06 -12.13 -16.86
CA TRP A 231 10.53 -12.70 -18.12
C TRP A 231 10.29 -14.21 -18.20
N LEU A 232 9.13 -14.64 -17.74
CA LEU A 232 8.62 -15.99 -17.90
C LEU A 232 7.86 -16.07 -19.23
N ASP A 233 7.96 -17.21 -19.90
CA ASP A 233 7.27 -17.52 -21.14
C ASP A 233 6.23 -18.62 -20.87
N ASP A 234 5.16 -18.68 -21.69
CA ASP A 234 4.15 -19.73 -21.60
C ASP A 234 4.78 -21.14 -21.57
N PRO A 235 4.34 -22.05 -20.66
CA PRO A 235 3.15 -21.93 -19.79
C PRO A 235 3.39 -21.25 -18.42
N GLU A 236 4.59 -20.73 -18.17
CA GLU A 236 4.94 -20.05 -16.92
C GLU A 236 4.47 -18.59 -16.95
N SER A 237 4.14 -18.04 -15.78
CA SER A 237 3.60 -16.68 -15.70
C SER A 237 3.86 -16.04 -14.35
N ALA A 238 3.83 -14.71 -14.31
CA ALA A 238 3.84 -13.94 -13.07
C ALA A 238 2.71 -12.91 -13.10
N THR A 239 1.78 -13.03 -12.18
CA THR A 239 0.54 -12.26 -12.14
C THR A 239 0.47 -11.43 -10.86
N MET A 240 0.31 -10.12 -10.98
CA MET A 240 0.08 -9.23 -9.85
C MET A 240 -1.35 -9.40 -9.32
N LEU A 241 -1.48 -9.59 -8.01
CA LEU A 241 -2.76 -9.74 -7.32
C LEU A 241 -3.12 -8.46 -6.54
N GLN A 242 -2.16 -7.80 -5.88
CA GLN A 242 -2.32 -6.45 -5.31
C GLN A 242 -1.03 -5.63 -5.47
N ASP A 243 -1.16 -4.30 -5.48
CA ASP A 243 -0.02 -3.36 -5.49
C ASP A 243 0.18 -2.69 -4.12
N ASP A 244 -0.91 -2.42 -3.39
CA ASP A 244 -0.88 -1.45 -2.28
C ASP A 244 -1.17 -2.07 -0.90
N VAL A 245 -2.36 -2.66 -0.69
CA VAL A 245 -2.77 -3.20 0.62
C VAL A 245 -3.36 -4.59 0.48
N CYS A 246 -2.89 -5.50 1.32
CA CYS A 246 -3.40 -6.85 1.49
C CYS A 246 -3.35 -7.27 2.96
N ALA A 247 -3.81 -8.48 3.29
CA ALA A 247 -3.76 -9.02 4.64
C ALA A 247 -3.24 -10.46 4.64
N LEU A 248 -2.14 -10.73 5.35
CA LEU A 248 -1.62 -12.08 5.59
C LEU A 248 -2.45 -12.76 6.68
N LEU A 249 -3.03 -13.91 6.37
CA LEU A 249 -3.94 -14.63 7.26
C LEU A 249 -3.27 -15.87 7.90
N PRO A 250 -3.77 -16.38 9.04
CA PRO A 250 -3.18 -17.53 9.74
C PRO A 250 -3.20 -18.85 8.96
N ASP A 251 -4.02 -18.97 7.91
CA ASP A 251 -4.05 -20.14 7.03
C ASP A 251 -3.04 -20.06 5.88
N GLY A 252 -2.31 -18.95 5.77
CA GLY A 252 -1.31 -18.70 4.75
C GLY A 252 -1.83 -17.97 3.52
N SER A 253 -3.14 -17.76 3.41
CA SER A 253 -3.69 -16.96 2.33
C SER A 253 -3.41 -15.46 2.55
N VAL A 254 -3.40 -14.71 1.46
CA VAL A 254 -3.26 -13.25 1.48
C VAL A 254 -4.47 -12.61 0.82
N ALA A 255 -5.32 -11.98 1.62
CA ALA A 255 -6.53 -11.31 1.14
C ALA A 255 -6.20 -9.95 0.53
N GLY A 256 -6.62 -9.71 -0.72
CA GLY A 256 -6.50 -8.43 -1.39
C GLY A 256 -7.61 -7.45 -1.01
N SER A 257 -7.35 -6.15 -1.15
CA SER A 257 -8.31 -5.10 -0.76
C SER A 257 -8.97 -4.40 -1.96
N GLU A 258 -8.21 -4.08 -3.00
CA GLU A 258 -8.67 -3.30 -4.15
C GLU A 258 -9.00 -4.22 -5.33
N GLY A 259 -10.30 -4.46 -5.54
CA GLY A 259 -10.81 -5.44 -6.52
C GLY A 259 -11.04 -4.92 -7.94
N HIS A 260 -11.17 -3.60 -8.13
CA HIS A 260 -11.58 -3.05 -9.44
C HIS A 260 -10.51 -2.18 -10.09
N GLY A 261 -9.75 -1.44 -9.30
CA GLY A 261 -8.73 -0.52 -9.79
C GLY A 261 -7.49 -0.44 -8.93
N LEU A 262 -6.54 0.40 -9.36
CA LEU A 262 -5.27 0.68 -8.70
C LEU A 262 -5.06 2.19 -8.63
N TYR A 263 -4.34 2.67 -7.63
CA TYR A 263 -4.03 4.10 -7.46
C TYR A 263 -2.52 4.35 -7.62
N VAL A 264 -2.11 4.49 -8.87
CA VAL A 264 -0.70 4.47 -9.27
C VAL A 264 -0.11 5.87 -9.28
N LYS A 265 1.22 5.96 -9.16
CA LYS A 265 1.98 7.21 -9.32
C LYS A 265 2.27 7.42 -10.81
N THR A 266 2.19 8.66 -11.28
CA THR A 266 2.32 8.97 -12.71
C THR A 266 3.59 9.74 -13.07
N ILE A 267 4.34 10.27 -12.09
CA ILE A 267 5.55 11.04 -12.38
C ILE A 267 6.63 10.16 -13.03
N GLY A 268 7.23 10.64 -14.12
CA GLY A 268 8.24 9.92 -14.89
C GLY A 268 7.71 8.67 -15.59
N LEU A 269 6.41 8.62 -15.89
CA LEU A 269 5.82 7.55 -16.67
C LEU A 269 6.17 7.75 -18.15
N ASP A 270 6.85 6.76 -18.74
CA ASP A 270 7.33 6.79 -20.11
C ASP A 270 6.79 5.60 -20.90
N GLU A 271 6.37 5.84 -22.15
CA GLU A 271 5.75 4.83 -23.02
C GLU A 271 6.75 3.73 -23.44
N GLU A 272 8.03 4.07 -23.64
CA GLU A 272 9.05 3.10 -24.06
C GLU A 272 9.56 2.25 -22.88
N GLU A 273 9.73 2.87 -21.71
CA GLU A 273 10.23 2.19 -20.50
C GLU A 273 9.13 1.42 -19.75
N GLN A 274 7.88 1.90 -19.77
CA GLN A 274 6.76 1.36 -18.97
C GLN A 274 5.46 1.23 -19.79
N PRO A 275 5.46 0.54 -20.96
CA PRO A 275 4.35 0.56 -21.92
C PRO A 275 3.01 0.13 -21.33
N ALA A 276 2.96 -1.01 -20.61
CA ALA A 276 1.70 -1.51 -20.04
C ALA A 276 1.11 -0.56 -18.98
N MET A 277 1.95 0.17 -18.24
CA MET A 277 1.47 1.15 -17.27
C MET A 277 1.04 2.45 -17.95
N TYR A 278 1.78 2.89 -18.95
CA TYR A 278 1.43 4.03 -19.79
C TYR A 278 0.05 3.83 -20.44
N ASP A 279 -0.19 2.66 -21.06
CA ASP A 279 -1.47 2.30 -21.66
C ASP A 279 -2.62 2.35 -20.65
N ALA A 280 -2.41 1.79 -19.45
CA ALA A 280 -3.44 1.77 -18.41
C ALA A 280 -3.79 3.18 -17.88
N VAL A 281 -2.78 4.05 -17.72
CA VAL A 281 -2.94 5.43 -17.23
C VAL A 281 -3.52 6.36 -18.30
N THR A 282 -3.21 6.11 -19.57
CA THR A 282 -3.75 6.87 -20.71
C THR A 282 -5.07 6.30 -21.23
N HIS A 283 -5.62 5.24 -20.64
CA HIS A 283 -6.95 4.76 -20.99
C HIS A 283 -8.06 5.77 -20.59
N GLU A 284 -9.11 5.91 -21.39
CA GLU A 284 -10.20 6.89 -21.17
C GLU A 284 -10.94 6.71 -19.83
N SER A 285 -10.88 5.52 -19.24
CA SER A 285 -11.47 5.21 -17.94
C SER A 285 -10.64 5.67 -16.75
N ALA A 286 -9.39 6.10 -16.98
CA ALA A 286 -8.52 6.57 -15.92
C ALA A 286 -9.05 7.88 -15.31
N VAL A 287 -8.69 8.10 -14.05
CA VAL A 287 -8.98 9.35 -13.33
C VAL A 287 -7.68 9.90 -12.79
N LEU A 288 -7.21 10.99 -13.39
CA LEU A 288 -5.97 11.65 -13.05
C LEU A 288 -6.19 12.66 -11.91
N GLU A 289 -5.25 12.70 -10.97
CA GLU A 289 -5.24 13.65 -9.86
C GLU A 289 -3.85 14.27 -9.73
N ASN A 290 -3.78 15.59 -9.86
CA ASN A 290 -2.55 16.40 -9.82
C ASN A 290 -1.49 16.04 -10.86
N VAL A 291 -1.92 15.49 -12.00
CA VAL A 291 -1.08 15.36 -13.21
C VAL A 291 -1.13 16.68 -13.97
N ASP A 292 -0.01 17.09 -14.57
CA ASP A 292 0.02 18.29 -15.39
C ASP A 292 -0.70 18.02 -16.71
N VAL A 293 -1.79 18.76 -16.94
CA VAL A 293 -2.62 18.62 -18.13
C VAL A 293 -2.94 20.02 -18.64
N ASP A 294 -2.46 20.31 -19.85
CA ASP A 294 -2.63 21.61 -20.50
C ASP A 294 -4.10 21.88 -20.87
N GLU A 295 -4.41 23.15 -21.21
CA GLU A 295 -5.76 23.56 -21.63
C GLU A 295 -6.27 22.81 -22.87
N ASP A 296 -5.37 22.30 -23.73
CA ASP A 296 -5.71 21.48 -24.90
C ASP A 296 -5.81 19.97 -24.61
N GLY A 297 -5.55 19.57 -23.37
CA GLY A 297 -5.61 18.19 -22.89
C GLY A 297 -4.26 17.45 -22.92
N THR A 298 -3.19 18.04 -23.45
CA THR A 298 -1.86 17.41 -23.50
C THR A 298 -1.41 17.04 -22.09
N VAL A 299 -0.98 15.79 -21.89
CA VAL A 299 -0.52 15.29 -20.59
C VAL A 299 1.00 15.30 -20.52
N ASP A 300 1.55 15.87 -19.45
CA ASP A 300 2.99 15.82 -19.15
C ASP A 300 3.22 15.01 -17.86
N PHE A 301 3.71 13.77 -18.03
CA PHE A 301 4.04 12.89 -16.92
C PHE A 301 5.40 13.18 -16.28
N ASP A 302 6.26 13.99 -16.90
CA ASP A 302 7.55 14.40 -16.32
C ASP A 302 7.42 15.67 -15.48
N SER A 303 6.36 16.45 -15.70
CA SER A 303 6.11 17.70 -14.98
C SER A 303 5.70 17.46 -13.52
N ASP A 304 6.40 18.14 -12.61
CA ASP A 304 6.04 18.25 -11.19
C ASP A 304 5.31 19.57 -10.86
N HIS A 305 4.77 20.27 -11.88
CA HIS A 305 4.17 21.60 -11.77
C HIS A 305 3.18 21.72 -10.60
N HIS A 306 2.34 20.69 -10.41
CA HIS A 306 1.45 20.59 -9.26
C HIS A 306 2.08 19.88 -8.06
N THR A 307 2.74 18.75 -8.31
CA THR A 307 3.43 17.93 -7.32
C THR A 307 4.17 16.78 -7.99
N SER A 308 5.25 16.29 -7.38
CA SER A 308 5.85 15.00 -7.74
C SER A 308 5.00 13.79 -7.34
N ASN A 309 3.85 13.99 -6.67
CA ASN A 309 2.90 12.96 -6.27
C ASN A 309 1.65 12.96 -7.18
N GLY A 310 1.82 13.17 -8.49
CA GLY A 310 0.76 12.95 -9.48
C GLY A 310 0.26 11.49 -9.42
N ARG A 311 -1.05 11.31 -9.52
CA ARG A 311 -1.71 10.01 -9.36
C ARG A 311 -2.72 9.73 -10.45
N ALA A 312 -2.94 8.45 -10.71
CA ALA A 312 -4.04 7.97 -11.55
C ALA A 312 -4.77 6.82 -10.85
N VAL A 313 -6.10 6.85 -10.86
CA VAL A 313 -6.89 5.65 -10.67
C VAL A 313 -7.08 4.99 -12.03
N ILE A 314 -6.58 3.76 -12.16
CA ILE A 314 -6.73 2.93 -13.36
C ILE A 314 -7.56 1.69 -13.04
N ARG A 315 -8.14 1.07 -14.07
CA ARG A 315 -8.79 -0.23 -13.90
C ARG A 315 -7.77 -1.35 -14.02
N ARG A 316 -7.97 -2.41 -13.23
CA ARG A 316 -7.10 -3.60 -13.24
C ARG A 316 -7.08 -4.28 -14.61
N ASP A 317 -8.23 -4.32 -15.29
CA ASP A 317 -8.38 -4.92 -16.63
C ASP A 317 -7.69 -4.14 -17.77
N GLN A 318 -7.13 -2.96 -17.48
CA GLN A 318 -6.28 -2.21 -18.42
C GLN A 318 -4.79 -2.43 -18.17
N LEU A 319 -4.42 -3.19 -17.13
CA LEU A 319 -3.02 -3.51 -16.83
C LEU A 319 -2.78 -5.00 -17.08
N GLU A 320 -2.03 -5.32 -18.14
CA GLU A 320 -1.78 -6.70 -18.59
C GLU A 320 -1.24 -7.62 -17.49
N SER A 321 -0.39 -7.09 -16.60
CA SER A 321 0.20 -7.87 -15.50
C SER A 321 -0.74 -8.10 -14.32
N SER A 322 -1.90 -7.43 -14.28
CA SER A 322 -2.88 -7.57 -13.22
C SER A 322 -3.75 -8.80 -13.45
N GLY A 323 -3.83 -9.66 -12.45
CA GLY A 323 -4.76 -10.79 -12.45
C GLY A 323 -6.20 -10.38 -12.22
N ASP A 324 -7.10 -11.24 -12.70
CA ASP A 324 -8.52 -11.19 -12.38
C ASP A 324 -8.74 -11.36 -10.87
N ASP A 325 -8.02 -12.28 -10.22
CA ASP A 325 -8.05 -12.45 -8.76
C ASP A 325 -7.21 -11.39 -8.04
N ILE A 326 -7.57 -11.12 -6.79
CA ILE A 326 -6.82 -10.20 -5.90
C ILE A 326 -6.30 -10.88 -4.63
N ASP A 327 -6.76 -12.10 -4.37
CA ASP A 327 -6.35 -12.91 -3.24
C ASP A 327 -5.29 -13.90 -3.70
N LEU A 328 -4.30 -14.16 -2.84
CA LEU A 328 -3.28 -15.19 -3.05
C LEU A 328 -3.61 -16.37 -2.13
N ASP A 329 -3.73 -17.57 -2.71
CA ASP A 329 -4.14 -18.77 -1.96
C ASP A 329 -3.14 -19.13 -0.86
N ARG A 330 -1.84 -18.95 -1.12
CA ARG A 330 -0.77 -19.21 -0.16
C ARG A 330 0.42 -18.30 -0.41
N VAL A 331 0.98 -17.71 0.64
CA VAL A 331 2.29 -17.06 0.59
C VAL A 331 3.40 -18.09 0.81
N ASP A 332 4.43 -18.02 -0.03
CA ASP A 332 5.66 -18.83 0.09
C ASP A 332 6.88 -17.95 0.36
N GLN A 333 6.89 -16.73 -0.22
CA GLN A 333 8.04 -15.84 -0.19
C GLN A 333 7.64 -14.39 0.13
N LEU A 334 8.46 -13.72 0.92
CA LEU A 334 8.27 -12.34 1.32
C LEU A 334 9.56 -11.52 1.15
N PHE A 335 9.45 -10.39 0.47
CA PHE A 335 10.59 -9.53 0.11
C PHE A 335 10.46 -8.15 0.75
N PHE A 336 11.44 -7.77 1.55
CA PHE A 336 11.65 -6.40 2.03
C PHE A 336 12.54 -5.65 1.05
N ILE A 337 11.96 -4.72 0.29
CA ILE A 337 12.65 -3.96 -0.74
C ILE A 337 13.26 -2.71 -0.11
N THR A 338 14.57 -2.54 -0.31
CA THR A 338 15.34 -1.42 0.20
C THR A 338 16.29 -0.88 -0.88
N ARG A 339 16.84 0.32 -0.65
CA ARG A 339 17.90 0.92 -1.51
C ARG A 339 19.14 1.26 -0.69
N ASN A 340 19.51 0.38 0.24
CA ASN A 340 20.61 0.61 1.17
C ASN A 340 21.97 0.24 0.54
N PRO A 341 22.92 1.19 0.39
CA PRO A 341 24.21 0.97 -0.26
C PRO A 341 25.14 -0.04 0.43
N THR A 342 24.77 -0.52 1.61
CA THR A 342 25.55 -1.48 2.40
C THR A 342 25.01 -2.90 2.34
N MET A 343 23.81 -3.09 1.78
CA MET A 343 23.17 -4.39 1.69
C MET A 343 23.52 -5.07 0.36
N PRO A 344 23.80 -6.39 0.35
CA PRO A 344 23.97 -7.14 -0.89
C PRO A 344 22.66 -7.14 -1.71
N PRO A 345 22.70 -7.58 -2.98
CA PRO A 345 21.51 -7.62 -3.84
C PRO A 345 20.32 -8.36 -3.24
N VAL A 346 20.59 -9.48 -2.56
CA VAL A 346 19.60 -10.17 -1.76
C VAL A 346 20.24 -10.83 -0.53
N SER A 347 19.49 -10.95 0.55
CA SER A 347 19.85 -11.79 1.71
C SER A 347 18.64 -12.59 2.17
N LYS A 348 18.85 -13.87 2.48
CA LYS A 348 17.85 -14.73 3.11
C LYS A 348 17.86 -14.49 4.61
N LEU A 349 16.68 -14.43 5.21
CA LEU A 349 16.49 -14.09 6.62
C LEU A 349 15.94 -15.29 7.39
N THR A 350 16.37 -15.42 8.64
CA THR A 350 15.64 -16.18 9.66
C THR A 350 14.33 -15.47 10.04
N PRO A 351 13.35 -16.15 10.67
CA PRO A 351 12.12 -15.50 11.13
C PRO A 351 12.36 -14.30 12.06
N GLU A 352 13.36 -14.38 12.95
CA GLU A 352 13.72 -13.26 13.82
C GLU A 352 14.31 -12.08 13.04
N GLU A 353 15.22 -12.32 12.09
CA GLU A 353 15.79 -11.27 11.23
C GLU A 353 14.73 -10.65 10.31
N ALA A 354 13.77 -11.44 9.82
CA ALA A 354 12.64 -10.97 9.04
C ALA A 354 11.73 -10.06 9.88
N ALA A 355 11.49 -10.40 11.15
CA ALA A 355 10.76 -9.53 12.06
C ALA A 355 11.54 -8.25 12.38
N VAL A 356 12.88 -8.31 12.46
CA VAL A 356 13.72 -7.10 12.52
C VAL A 356 13.55 -6.25 11.26
N ALA A 357 13.65 -6.84 10.07
CA ALA A 357 13.47 -6.12 8.82
C ALA A 357 12.08 -5.47 8.72
N PHE A 358 11.04 -6.17 9.16
CA PHE A 358 9.69 -5.62 9.28
C PHE A 358 9.63 -4.44 10.26
N MET A 359 10.17 -4.58 11.46
CA MET A 359 10.16 -3.52 12.48
C MET A 359 10.99 -2.30 12.07
N LEU A 360 12.07 -2.50 11.33
CA LEU A 360 12.86 -1.40 10.78
C LEU A 360 12.11 -0.71 9.63
N GLY A 361 11.55 -1.49 8.70
CA GLY A 361 10.98 -1.01 7.44
C GLY A 361 11.85 0.07 6.81
N GLU A 362 13.15 -0.24 6.71
CA GLU A 362 14.23 0.71 6.49
C GLU A 362 14.58 0.84 5.00
N SER A 363 14.77 2.08 4.56
CA SER A 363 15.43 2.39 3.30
C SER A 363 16.26 3.66 3.43
N ILE A 364 16.88 4.07 2.34
CA ILE A 364 17.48 5.39 2.18
C ILE A 364 16.51 6.28 1.43
N GLU A 365 16.31 7.49 1.93
CA GLU A 365 15.49 8.50 1.28
C GLU A 365 16.11 8.86 -0.08
N THR A 366 15.27 8.87 -1.10
CA THR A 366 15.72 9.13 -2.47
C THR A 366 15.40 10.56 -2.86
N SER A 367 16.11 11.11 -3.85
CA SER A 367 15.75 12.41 -4.43
C SER A 367 14.33 12.43 -5.01
N ALA A 368 13.79 11.28 -5.43
CA ALA A 368 12.41 11.13 -5.90
C ALA A 368 11.36 11.08 -4.77
N GLY A 369 11.79 10.90 -3.51
CA GLY A 369 10.95 10.94 -2.32
C GLY A 369 10.97 12.33 -1.68
N ASP A 370 12.07 12.65 -0.97
CA ASP A 370 12.33 13.99 -0.41
C ASP A 370 13.77 14.45 -0.80
N PRO A 371 13.90 15.35 -1.79
CA PRO A 371 15.20 15.89 -2.20
C PRO A 371 16.02 16.50 -1.06
N SER A 372 15.38 17.01 -0.01
CA SER A 372 16.06 17.68 1.11
C SER A 372 16.71 16.71 2.11
N LYS A 373 16.29 15.44 2.09
CA LYS A 373 16.75 14.37 2.98
C LYS A 373 17.41 13.22 2.22
N ALA A 374 17.66 13.38 0.92
CA ALA A 374 18.26 12.34 0.09
C ALA A 374 19.57 11.83 0.72
N GLY A 375 19.65 10.52 0.93
CA GLY A 375 20.78 9.87 1.61
C GLY A 375 20.58 9.61 3.12
N GLU A 376 19.54 10.16 3.74
CA GLU A 376 19.19 9.85 5.14
C GLU A 376 18.43 8.52 5.26
N SER A 377 18.61 7.82 6.38
CA SER A 377 17.84 6.61 6.67
C SER A 377 16.41 6.96 7.06
N ILE A 378 15.45 6.31 6.41
CA ILE A 378 14.02 6.40 6.73
C ILE A 378 13.54 5.04 7.24
N ARG A 379 12.73 5.06 8.30
CA ARG A 379 12.20 3.86 8.96
C ARG A 379 10.71 4.00 9.19
N VAL A 380 9.94 3.02 8.73
CA VAL A 380 8.49 2.92 8.96
C VAL A 380 8.16 1.45 9.16
N VAL A 381 7.77 1.04 10.37
CA VAL A 381 7.39 -0.36 10.69
C VAL A 381 6.46 -0.94 9.62
N GLY A 382 6.83 -2.11 9.09
CA GLY A 382 6.12 -2.82 8.02
C GLY A 382 6.03 -2.07 6.70
N THR A 383 6.81 -1.00 6.52
CA THR A 383 6.61 0.03 5.48
C THR A 383 5.18 0.59 5.47
N ASN A 384 4.50 0.50 6.61
CA ASN A 384 3.07 0.69 6.79
C ASN A 384 2.79 1.83 7.79
N PRO A 385 2.53 3.06 7.31
CA PRO A 385 2.18 4.18 8.18
C PRO A 385 0.73 4.12 8.70
N PHE A 386 0.00 3.02 8.47
CA PHE A 386 -1.42 2.87 8.78
C PHE A 386 -1.70 1.86 9.89
N ILE A 387 -0.67 1.30 10.54
CA ILE A 387 -0.81 0.40 11.68
C ILE A 387 -1.62 1.09 12.77
N VAL A 388 -2.57 0.35 13.34
CA VAL A 388 -3.39 0.75 14.48
C VAL A 388 -3.08 -0.21 15.65
N GLY A 389 -2.75 0.36 16.80
CA GLY A 389 -2.30 -0.34 18.00
C GLY A 389 -0.77 -0.46 18.10
N SER A 390 -0.30 -1.26 19.06
CA SER A 390 1.13 -1.43 19.33
C SER A 390 1.87 -1.98 18.11
N LYS A 391 2.90 -1.25 17.68
CA LYS A 391 3.82 -1.67 16.62
C LYS A 391 4.72 -2.83 17.08
N GLY A 392 5.03 -2.92 18.37
CA GLY A 392 5.80 -4.04 18.92
C GLY A 392 5.03 -5.35 18.81
N GLU A 393 3.75 -5.34 19.20
CA GLU A 393 2.85 -6.48 19.01
C GLU A 393 2.67 -6.84 17.54
N GLU A 394 2.66 -5.86 16.63
CA GLU A 394 2.62 -6.09 15.18
C GLU A 394 3.84 -6.90 14.71
N GLY A 395 5.05 -6.54 15.18
CA GLY A 395 6.29 -7.25 14.88
C GLY A 395 6.31 -8.68 15.43
N ASN A 396 5.82 -8.87 16.66
CA ASN A 396 5.70 -10.20 17.26
C ASN A 396 4.74 -11.07 16.45
N ARG A 397 3.55 -10.53 16.09
CA ARG A 397 2.58 -11.27 15.29
C ARG A 397 3.10 -11.60 13.90
N PHE A 398 3.91 -10.71 13.32
CA PHE A 398 4.51 -10.93 12.01
C PHE A 398 5.45 -12.13 12.07
N ARG A 399 6.34 -12.18 13.07
CA ARG A 399 7.24 -13.31 13.32
C ARG A 399 6.47 -14.63 13.46
N GLU A 400 5.42 -14.63 14.30
CA GLU A 400 4.60 -15.83 14.51
C GLU A 400 4.01 -16.36 13.20
N LEU A 401 3.41 -15.49 12.38
CA LEU A 401 2.80 -15.89 11.12
C LEU A 401 3.81 -16.47 10.14
N ILE A 402 4.96 -15.81 9.92
CA ILE A 402 5.94 -16.30 8.94
C ILE A 402 6.61 -17.61 9.39
N ASP A 403 6.81 -17.80 10.70
CA ASP A 403 7.40 -19.02 11.25
C ASP A 403 6.41 -20.20 11.17
N ASP A 404 5.16 -20.00 11.62
CA ASP A 404 4.10 -21.02 11.56
C ASP A 404 3.81 -21.48 10.13
N LEU A 405 3.87 -20.55 9.16
CA LEU A 405 3.59 -20.81 7.74
C LEU A 405 4.81 -21.28 6.95
N GLY A 406 6.02 -21.15 7.51
CA GLY A 406 7.28 -21.46 6.82
C GLY A 406 7.58 -20.54 5.63
N VAL A 407 7.26 -19.25 5.75
CA VAL A 407 7.47 -18.26 4.68
C VAL A 407 8.95 -17.91 4.56
N GLU A 408 9.52 -18.05 3.37
CA GLU A 408 10.90 -17.63 3.12
C GLU A 408 10.98 -16.11 2.98
N CYS A 409 11.74 -15.47 3.87
CA CYS A 409 11.85 -14.01 3.91
C CYS A 409 13.21 -13.53 3.40
N TYR A 410 13.21 -12.41 2.66
CA TYR A 410 14.39 -11.86 2.03
C TYR A 410 14.45 -10.33 2.16
N ILE A 411 15.65 -9.77 2.28
CA ILE A 411 15.89 -8.36 1.95
C ILE A 411 16.35 -8.31 0.50
N LEU A 412 15.69 -7.50 -0.32
CA LEU A 412 16.06 -7.26 -1.72
C LEU A 412 16.53 -5.80 -1.87
N ASN A 413 17.78 -5.59 -2.25
CA ASN A 413 18.32 -4.27 -2.52
C ASN A 413 18.16 -3.93 -4.00
N THR A 414 17.34 -2.94 -4.30
CA THR A 414 17.09 -2.43 -5.67
C THR A 414 17.84 -1.12 -5.93
N GLY A 415 18.67 -0.70 -4.99
CA GLY A 415 19.52 0.46 -5.10
C GLY A 415 20.91 0.09 -5.62
N HIS A 416 21.91 0.56 -4.90
CA HIS A 416 23.30 0.30 -5.20
C HIS A 416 23.90 -0.57 -4.09
N LEU A 417 25.02 -1.22 -4.37
CA LEU A 417 25.96 -1.72 -3.38
C LEU A 417 27.24 -0.90 -3.52
N GLY A 418 27.55 -0.08 -2.53
CA GLY A 418 28.58 0.97 -2.65
C GLY A 418 28.28 1.88 -3.84
N GLY A 419 29.20 1.90 -4.82
CA GLY A 419 29.02 2.64 -6.07
C GLY A 419 28.45 1.83 -7.23
N LYS A 420 28.18 0.54 -7.05
CA LYS A 420 27.70 -0.36 -8.10
C LYS A 420 26.17 -0.41 -8.10
N ASP A 421 25.56 -0.02 -9.21
CA ASP A 421 24.12 -0.19 -9.39
C ASP A 421 23.78 -1.67 -9.49
N ILE A 422 22.74 -2.10 -8.78
CA ILE A 422 22.26 -3.48 -8.85
C ILE A 422 21.41 -3.65 -10.09
N GLY A 423 20.61 -2.65 -10.47
CA GLY A 423 19.78 -2.69 -11.66
C GLY A 423 18.50 -3.53 -11.53
N VAL A 424 17.54 -3.22 -12.40
CA VAL A 424 16.27 -3.95 -12.47
C VAL A 424 16.46 -5.37 -13.00
N THR A 425 17.45 -5.58 -13.87
CA THR A 425 17.70 -6.87 -14.51
C THR A 425 18.10 -7.94 -13.51
N GLU A 426 19.04 -7.60 -12.64
CA GLU A 426 19.52 -8.46 -11.56
C GLU A 426 18.41 -8.67 -10.54
N SER A 427 17.67 -7.61 -10.17
CA SER A 427 16.54 -7.71 -9.23
C SER A 427 15.46 -8.69 -9.72
N VAL A 428 15.06 -8.59 -10.99
CA VAL A 428 14.07 -9.48 -11.63
C VAL A 428 14.61 -10.91 -11.72
N THR A 429 15.87 -11.07 -12.13
CA THR A 429 16.51 -12.39 -12.22
C THR A 429 16.57 -13.07 -10.85
N LEU A 430 16.91 -12.34 -9.79
CA LEU A 430 16.89 -12.83 -8.41
C LEU A 430 15.50 -13.32 -8.00
N LEU A 431 14.45 -12.54 -8.23
CA LEU A 431 13.07 -12.94 -7.91
C LEU A 431 12.66 -14.23 -8.64
N ARG A 432 13.03 -14.35 -9.92
CA ARG A 432 12.75 -15.55 -10.73
C ARG A 432 13.49 -16.77 -10.20
N GLU A 433 14.80 -16.68 -10.00
CA GLU A 433 15.60 -17.82 -9.56
C GLU A 433 15.29 -18.23 -8.11
N ILE A 434 14.90 -17.27 -7.25
CA ILE A 434 14.38 -17.57 -5.91
C ILE A 434 13.04 -18.32 -6.00
N ALA A 435 12.12 -17.92 -6.88
CA ALA A 435 10.87 -18.66 -7.09
C ALA A 435 11.11 -20.09 -7.64
N ARG A 436 12.13 -20.26 -8.49
CA ARG A 436 12.55 -21.57 -9.01
C ARG A 436 13.25 -22.45 -7.97
N GLY A 437 13.82 -21.85 -6.93
CA GLY A 437 14.66 -22.56 -5.95
C GLY A 437 16.05 -22.92 -6.49
N THR A 438 16.54 -22.19 -7.47
CA THR A 438 17.83 -22.42 -8.16
C THR A 438 19.00 -21.61 -7.57
N VAL A 439 18.72 -20.76 -6.58
CA VAL A 439 19.74 -19.99 -5.86
C VAL A 439 20.43 -20.86 -4.81
N GLU A 440 21.76 -20.90 -4.85
CA GLU A 440 22.58 -21.48 -3.79
C GLU A 440 22.94 -20.42 -2.76
N TRP A 441 22.92 -20.79 -1.48
CA TRP A 441 23.10 -19.87 -0.35
C TRP A 441 24.32 -20.22 0.48
N THR A 442 24.98 -19.19 1.02
CA THR A 442 26.08 -19.32 1.99
C THR A 442 25.97 -18.26 3.07
N ASP A 443 26.45 -18.57 4.27
CA ASP A 443 26.61 -17.56 5.30
C ASP A 443 27.82 -16.69 4.98
N ASN A 444 27.65 -15.37 5.10
CA ASN A 444 28.71 -14.39 4.88
C ASN A 444 29.19 -13.85 6.22
N GLU A 445 30.41 -14.21 6.62
CA GLU A 445 31.00 -13.78 7.90
C GLU A 445 31.17 -12.26 8.00
N ALA A 446 31.39 -11.56 6.88
CA ALA A 446 31.61 -10.12 6.87
C ALA A 446 30.32 -9.34 7.19
N THR A 447 29.17 -9.81 6.70
CA THR A 447 27.87 -9.17 6.94
C THR A 447 27.08 -9.82 8.07
N GLY A 448 27.35 -11.08 8.41
CA GLY A 448 26.52 -11.89 9.30
C GLY A 448 25.18 -12.32 8.68
N LEU A 449 25.02 -12.17 7.37
CA LEU A 449 23.80 -12.51 6.62
C LEU A 449 24.00 -13.76 5.78
N THR A 450 22.93 -14.49 5.49
CA THR A 450 22.91 -15.53 4.46
C THR A 450 22.71 -14.89 3.08
N VAL A 451 23.70 -15.02 2.20
CA VAL A 451 23.73 -14.40 0.86
C VAL A 451 23.86 -15.46 -0.24
N PRO A 452 23.55 -15.15 -1.51
CA PRO A 452 23.73 -16.12 -2.57
C PRO A 452 25.22 -16.43 -2.82
N SER A 453 25.55 -17.71 -2.93
CA SER A 453 26.84 -18.19 -3.46
C SER A 453 26.81 -18.43 -4.96
N SER A 454 25.62 -18.67 -5.53
CA SER A 454 25.42 -18.82 -6.97
C SER A 454 24.00 -18.42 -7.36
N VAL A 455 23.87 -17.69 -8.48
CA VAL A 455 22.59 -17.34 -9.08
C VAL A 455 22.70 -17.53 -10.59
N PRO A 456 21.86 -18.38 -11.22
CA PRO A 456 21.85 -18.51 -12.67
C PRO A 456 21.66 -17.15 -13.37
N GLY A 457 22.59 -16.79 -14.25
CA GLY A 457 22.52 -15.56 -15.03
C GLY A 457 23.07 -14.30 -14.35
N ILE A 458 23.58 -14.38 -13.11
CA ILE A 458 24.21 -13.26 -12.41
C ILE A 458 25.61 -13.66 -11.94
N ASP A 459 26.61 -12.81 -12.20
CA ASP A 459 27.93 -12.93 -11.58
C ASP A 459 27.89 -12.33 -10.16
N ILE A 460 27.44 -13.14 -9.19
CA ILE A 460 27.18 -12.65 -7.84
C ILE A 460 28.45 -12.21 -7.10
N GLU A 461 29.63 -12.71 -7.50
CA GLU A 461 30.91 -12.31 -6.92
C GLU A 461 31.18 -10.81 -7.13
N GLU A 462 30.67 -10.22 -8.21
CA GLU A 462 30.81 -8.78 -8.44
C GLU A 462 30.05 -7.92 -7.41
N PHE A 463 29.14 -8.52 -6.66
CA PHE A 463 28.35 -7.88 -5.60
C PHE A 463 28.80 -8.30 -4.19
N ALA A 464 30.07 -8.70 -4.03
CA ALA A 464 30.66 -8.91 -2.72
C ALA A 464 30.72 -7.59 -1.93
N VAL A 465 30.12 -7.56 -0.73
CA VAL A 465 30.03 -6.35 0.10
C VAL A 465 31.41 -5.81 0.47
N ALA A 466 32.35 -6.69 0.84
CA ALA A 466 33.70 -6.31 1.24
C ALA A 466 34.51 -5.63 0.12
N ASP A 467 34.18 -5.92 -1.14
CA ASP A 467 34.86 -5.34 -2.31
C ASP A 467 34.24 -4.01 -2.76
N ASN A 468 32.95 -3.81 -2.50
CA ASN A 468 32.19 -2.66 -2.97
C ASN A 468 31.99 -1.56 -1.90
N VAL A 469 32.08 -1.89 -0.62
CA VAL A 469 31.85 -0.97 0.49
C VAL A 469 33.14 -0.73 1.28
N SER A 470 33.69 0.48 1.17
CA SER A 470 34.84 0.90 1.99
C SER A 470 34.48 0.95 3.47
N ASP A 471 35.37 0.46 4.34
CA ASP A 471 35.17 0.42 5.79
C ASP A 471 33.85 -0.27 6.22
N HIS A 472 33.41 -1.28 5.45
CA HIS A 472 32.13 -1.98 5.67
C HIS A 472 31.93 -2.46 7.11
N GLU A 473 32.97 -2.94 7.79
CA GLU A 473 32.88 -3.38 9.19
C GLU A 473 32.39 -2.26 10.12
N SER A 474 32.95 -1.05 9.97
CA SER A 474 32.58 0.11 10.79
C SER A 474 31.17 0.59 10.48
N GLU A 475 30.79 0.54 9.20
CA GLU A 475 29.45 0.94 8.76
C GLU A 475 28.37 -0.05 9.23
N LEU A 476 28.65 -1.36 9.17
CA LEU A 476 27.77 -2.40 9.71
C LEU A 476 27.61 -2.26 11.23
N GLU A 477 28.70 -1.98 11.97
CA GLU A 477 28.62 -1.76 13.42
C GLU A 477 27.77 -0.52 13.77
N ARG A 478 27.93 0.57 13.00
CA ARG A 478 27.09 1.77 13.11
C ARG A 478 25.62 1.45 12.88
N LEU A 479 25.29 0.78 11.76
CA LEU A 479 23.92 0.40 11.42
C LEU A 479 23.30 -0.51 12.48
N ARG A 480 24.02 -1.55 12.94
CA ARG A 480 23.58 -2.43 14.03
C ARG A 480 23.26 -1.65 15.30
N THR A 481 24.10 -0.68 15.65
CA THR A 481 23.88 0.18 16.84
C THR A 481 22.61 1.01 16.68
N GLU A 482 22.42 1.66 15.53
CA GLU A 482 21.22 2.46 15.25
C GLU A 482 19.94 1.62 15.20
N ARG A 483 20.01 0.43 14.62
CA ARG A 483 18.89 -0.53 14.58
C ARG A 483 18.51 -0.98 15.98
N ARG A 484 19.47 -1.34 16.84
CA ARG A 484 19.19 -1.68 18.25
C ARG A 484 18.55 -0.54 19.01
N VAL A 485 19.07 0.68 18.84
CA VAL A 485 18.47 1.88 19.46
C VAL A 485 17.04 2.07 18.99
N HIS A 486 16.77 1.94 17.68
CA HIS A 486 15.42 2.04 17.15
C HIS A 486 14.48 0.97 17.70
N LEU A 487 14.89 -0.31 17.69
CA LEU A 487 14.08 -1.42 18.18
C LEU A 487 13.80 -1.31 19.69
N SER A 488 14.72 -0.70 20.46
CA SER A 488 14.53 -0.46 21.89
C SER A 488 13.41 0.53 22.22
N THR A 489 12.87 1.25 21.23
CA THR A 489 11.75 2.20 21.43
C THR A 489 10.37 1.53 21.45
N PHE A 490 10.28 0.23 21.13
CA PHE A 490 9.02 -0.52 21.11
C PHE A 490 8.91 -1.44 22.33
N ASP A 491 8.27 -0.98 23.40
CA ASP A 491 8.23 -1.67 24.70
C ASP A 491 7.74 -3.12 24.63
N ASP A 492 6.74 -3.40 23.79
CA ASP A 492 6.09 -4.73 23.66
C ASP A 492 6.82 -5.70 22.70
N LEU A 493 7.90 -5.26 22.03
CA LEU A 493 8.63 -6.09 21.08
C LEU A 493 9.45 -7.17 21.80
N ASP A 494 9.34 -8.42 21.33
CA ASP A 494 10.06 -9.56 21.90
C ASP A 494 11.58 -9.38 21.88
N GLU A 495 12.25 -9.83 22.95
CA GLU A 495 13.70 -9.71 23.08
C GLU A 495 14.46 -10.49 22.01
N ASP A 496 13.94 -11.63 21.55
CA ASP A 496 14.56 -12.43 20.49
C ASP A 496 14.64 -11.64 19.17
N ILE A 497 13.60 -10.87 18.84
CA ILE A 497 13.60 -9.96 17.69
C ILE A 497 14.63 -8.85 17.92
N ARG A 498 14.63 -8.21 19.10
CA ARG A 498 15.60 -7.15 19.42
C ARG A 498 17.07 -7.62 19.34
N ASN A 499 17.32 -8.90 19.62
CA ASN A 499 18.64 -9.49 19.62
C ASN A 499 19.10 -9.98 18.23
N ALA A 500 18.18 -10.19 17.29
CA ALA A 500 18.46 -10.67 15.93
C ALA A 500 18.82 -9.55 14.93
N VAL A 501 19.39 -8.44 15.42
CA VAL A 501 19.81 -7.33 14.56
C VAL A 501 21.02 -7.75 13.71
N TYR A 502 20.82 -7.72 12.39
CA TYR A 502 21.84 -7.98 11.38
C TYR A 502 22.68 -6.75 11.03
#